data_AF-A0A932D3V6-F1
#
_entry.id   AF-A0A932D3V6-F1
#
_cell.length_a   1.000
_cell.length_b   1.000
_cell.length_c   1.000
_cell.angle_alpha   90.00
_cell.angle_beta   90.00
_cell.angle_gamma   90.00
#
_symmetry.space_group_name_H-M   'P 1'
#
loop_
_entity.id
_entity.type
_entity.pdbx_description
1 polymer ?
#
loop_
_entity_poly.entity_id
_entity_poly.type
_entity_poly.pdbx_seq_one_letter_code
_entity_poly.pdbx_strand_id
1 'polypeptide(L)'
;MLFCFLSAALPDRAETAPRPEAAAIVGRARGADPRWRDGFVSARAGEAVELAVLVRAGRSWYGEPSRAWLGGVPVSVRPLGELGATRVTWARVEPWMGRDGVPYSNAVLLGPQHGQWRGYDRIAYFETPVGGAGPTRVVSDARPTISDLDVHSGLGTMRWTATVMTPGGAVRAPGADSAGDTGIDPAVMRVSFRARDDFVGWLTSYFNVPAVFASAGPGNRHQTDRYVGTDCADALIGALRAARVRGVAYTSVSGLGRYAASVTATLRLRPDGRIITEQDETAVTLRHGADVREGDVVILDYVGFAGLPRSWDHVGVLGPDDGDGLFDADDLLYHMGLLEGLALEPLRAQGHVRLRVLRLRPRYLPHGSA
;
A
#
# COMPACT_ATOMS: atom_id res chain seq x y z
N MET A 1 -15.37 -0.04 -83.27
CA MET A 1 -14.25 -0.09 -82.31
C MET A 1 -14.76 0.44 -80.98
N LEU A 2 -15.00 -0.46 -80.02
CA LEU A 2 -15.54 -0.15 -78.69
C LEU A 2 -14.36 -0.19 -77.70
N PHE A 3 -13.95 0.96 -77.17
CA PHE A 3 -12.88 1.04 -76.18
C PHE A 3 -13.46 0.75 -74.79
N CYS A 4 -13.25 -0.48 -74.29
CA CYS A 4 -13.46 -0.81 -72.88
C CYS A 4 -12.34 -0.19 -72.05
N PHE A 5 -12.65 0.85 -71.27
CA PHE A 5 -11.77 1.31 -70.19
C PHE A 5 -11.87 0.32 -69.01
N LEU A 6 -10.89 -0.58 -68.88
CA LEU A 6 -10.64 -1.27 -67.62
C LEU A 6 -10.10 -0.24 -66.61
N SER A 7 -10.95 0.20 -65.68
CA SER A 7 -10.51 0.90 -64.48
C SER A 7 -9.90 -0.13 -63.53
N ALA A 8 -8.58 -0.29 -63.58
CA ALA A 8 -7.86 -1.07 -62.59
C ALA A 8 -7.98 -0.34 -61.23
N ALA A 9 -8.76 -0.92 -60.31
CA ALA A 9 -8.76 -0.48 -58.91
C ALA A 9 -7.34 -0.63 -58.38
N LEU A 10 -6.69 0.49 -58.07
CA LEU A 10 -5.44 0.48 -57.32
C LEU A 10 -5.71 -0.31 -56.03
N PRO A 11 -4.85 -1.26 -55.63
CA PRO A 11 -5.01 -1.93 -54.36
C PRO A 11 -5.06 -0.84 -53.29
N ASP A 12 -6.15 -0.82 -52.51
CA ASP A 12 -6.26 -0.02 -51.31
C ASP A 12 -4.95 -0.23 -50.56
N ARG A 13 -4.16 0.83 -50.40
CA ARG A 13 -2.96 0.77 -49.56
C ARG A 13 -3.50 0.40 -48.19
N ALA A 14 -3.38 -0.88 -47.83
CA ALA A 14 -3.74 -1.37 -46.52
C ALA A 14 -3.01 -0.45 -45.54
N GLU A 15 -3.76 0.45 -44.93
CA GLU A 15 -3.20 1.43 -44.01
C GLU A 15 -2.63 0.60 -42.87
N THR A 16 -1.30 0.56 -42.79
CA THR A 16 -0.60 -0.28 -41.82
C THR A 16 -1.09 0.14 -40.45
N ALA A 17 -1.71 -0.79 -39.72
CA ALA A 17 -2.26 -0.52 -38.41
C ALA A 17 -1.22 0.22 -37.55
N PRO A 18 -1.62 1.27 -36.81
CA PRO A 18 -0.66 2.05 -36.01
C PRO A 18 0.12 1.14 -35.06
N ARG A 19 1.45 1.25 -35.09
CA ARG A 19 2.33 0.45 -34.23
C ARG A 19 2.22 0.94 -32.78
N PRO A 20 1.92 0.07 -31.80
CA PRO A 20 1.89 0.47 -30.40
C PRO A 20 3.32 0.72 -29.89
N GLU A 21 3.49 1.77 -29.09
CA GLU A 21 4.79 2.23 -28.59
C GLU A 21 4.90 2.18 -27.06
N ALA A 22 3.81 2.49 -26.36
CA ALA A 22 3.74 2.49 -24.90
C ALA A 22 2.35 2.11 -24.43
N ALA A 23 2.24 1.65 -23.18
CA ALA A 23 0.96 1.47 -22.51
C ALA A 23 1.01 2.05 -21.09
N ALA A 24 -0.15 2.48 -20.62
CA ALA A 24 -0.37 2.96 -19.26
C ALA A 24 -1.69 2.38 -18.73
N ILE A 25 -1.83 2.29 -17.42
CA ILE A 25 -3.11 1.99 -16.79
C ILE A 25 -3.60 3.24 -16.12
N VAL A 26 -4.89 3.54 -16.31
CA VAL A 26 -5.60 4.58 -15.59
C VAL A 26 -6.70 3.95 -14.75
N GLY A 27 -7.04 4.57 -13.63
CA GLY A 27 -8.09 4.08 -12.76
C GLY A 27 -8.94 5.19 -12.16
N ARG A 28 -10.08 4.78 -11.59
CA ARG A 28 -10.99 5.63 -10.82
C ARG A 28 -11.78 4.82 -9.79
N ALA A 29 -12.13 5.44 -8.67
CA ALA A 29 -13.05 4.85 -7.70
C ALA A 29 -14.48 4.99 -8.23
N ARG A 30 -15.20 3.87 -8.35
CA ARG A 30 -16.53 3.82 -8.94
C ARG A 30 -17.51 4.68 -8.13
N GLY A 31 -18.16 5.64 -8.78
CA GLY A 31 -19.14 6.53 -8.15
C GLY A 31 -18.55 7.70 -7.34
N ALA A 32 -17.24 7.75 -7.09
CA ALA A 32 -16.61 8.79 -6.27
C ALA A 32 -15.79 9.82 -7.06
N ASP A 33 -15.04 9.40 -8.09
CA ASP A 33 -14.27 10.30 -8.96
C ASP A 33 -14.56 9.95 -10.43
N PRO A 34 -15.13 10.86 -11.23
CA PRO A 34 -15.39 10.57 -12.64
C PRO A 34 -14.10 10.50 -13.47
N ARG A 35 -12.98 11.01 -12.96
CA ARG A 35 -11.73 11.17 -13.74
C ARG A 35 -10.88 9.91 -13.70
N TRP A 36 -10.51 9.45 -14.90
CA TRP A 36 -9.49 8.43 -15.12
C TRP A 36 -8.10 9.04 -14.97
N ARG A 37 -7.26 8.48 -14.09
CA ARG A 37 -5.90 8.97 -13.85
C ARG A 37 -4.89 7.83 -13.76
N ASP A 38 -3.65 8.09 -14.16
CA ASP A 38 -2.51 7.17 -14.01
C ASP A 38 -1.86 7.20 -12.62
N GLY A 39 -2.35 8.07 -11.73
CA GLY A 39 -2.00 8.07 -10.32
C GLY A 39 -2.76 7.03 -9.51
N PHE A 40 -2.40 6.89 -8.24
CA PHE A 40 -3.04 5.94 -7.33
C PHE A 40 -4.55 6.16 -7.18
N VAL A 41 -5.25 5.06 -6.95
CA VAL A 41 -6.69 5.04 -6.67
C VAL A 41 -6.92 4.34 -5.35
N SER A 42 -7.79 4.88 -4.51
CA SER A 42 -8.20 4.23 -3.27
C SER A 42 -9.72 4.16 -3.16
N ALA A 43 -10.20 3.11 -2.50
CA ALA A 43 -11.61 2.84 -2.25
C ALA A 43 -11.78 2.24 -0.84
N ARG A 44 -13.00 2.26 -0.31
CA ARG A 44 -13.34 1.59 0.95
C ARG A 44 -13.62 0.10 0.70
N ALA A 45 -13.60 -0.71 1.75
CA ALA A 45 -14.10 -2.07 1.71
C ALA A 45 -15.55 -2.09 1.18
N GLY A 46 -15.84 -3.01 0.25
CA GLY A 46 -17.14 -3.11 -0.42
C GLY A 46 -17.36 -2.15 -1.60
N GLU A 47 -16.47 -1.17 -1.80
CA GLU A 47 -16.45 -0.35 -3.02
C GLU A 47 -15.65 -1.03 -4.14
N ALA A 48 -15.68 -0.45 -5.34
CA ALA A 48 -14.94 -0.95 -6.49
C ALA A 48 -14.12 0.15 -7.17
N VAL A 49 -13.01 -0.26 -7.77
CA VAL A 49 -12.16 0.55 -8.63
C VAL A 49 -12.25 0.04 -10.05
N GLU A 50 -12.45 0.95 -10.99
CA GLU A 50 -12.40 0.65 -12.42
C GLU A 50 -11.00 0.99 -12.93
N LEU A 51 -10.40 0.07 -13.67
CA LEU A 51 -9.12 0.22 -14.37
C LEU A 51 -9.36 0.15 -15.88
N ALA A 52 -8.58 0.91 -16.64
CA ALA A 52 -8.56 0.87 -18.09
C ALA A 52 -7.11 0.93 -18.59
N VAL A 53 -6.80 0.17 -19.63
CA VAL A 53 -5.51 0.28 -20.32
C VAL A 53 -5.59 1.33 -21.41
N LEU A 54 -4.55 2.16 -21.50
CA LEU A 54 -4.32 3.09 -22.59
C LEU A 54 -3.10 2.65 -23.39
N VAL A 55 -3.18 2.73 -24.72
CA VAL A 55 -2.08 2.42 -25.64
C VAL A 55 -1.71 3.69 -26.38
N ARG A 56 -0.41 4.02 -26.45
CA ARG A 56 0.10 5.08 -27.29
C ARG A 56 0.56 4.52 -28.63
N ALA A 57 0.09 5.11 -29.72
CA ALA A 57 0.61 4.87 -31.06
C ALA A 57 0.78 6.22 -31.78
N GLY A 58 2.02 6.58 -32.11
CA GLY A 58 2.37 7.93 -32.54
C GLY A 58 1.99 8.97 -31.49
N ARG A 59 1.20 9.99 -31.89
CA ARG A 59 0.78 11.10 -31.02
C ARG A 59 -0.56 10.86 -30.29
N SER A 60 -1.23 9.75 -30.57
CA SER A 60 -2.56 9.47 -30.04
C SER A 60 -2.52 8.43 -28.93
N TRP A 61 -3.41 8.59 -27.96
CA TRP A 61 -3.74 7.55 -26.97
C TRP A 61 -5.03 6.85 -27.38
N TYR A 62 -5.09 5.55 -27.14
CA TYR A 62 -6.19 4.66 -27.49
C TYR A 62 -6.65 3.87 -26.25
N GLY A 63 -7.95 3.75 -26.03
CA GLY A 63 -8.53 3.11 -24.84
C GLY A 63 -10.06 3.27 -24.78
N GLU A 64 -10.68 2.72 -23.73
CA GLU A 64 -12.12 2.90 -23.48
C GLU A 64 -12.53 4.30 -22.99
N PRO A 65 -11.84 4.93 -22.02
CA PRO A 65 -12.24 6.26 -21.59
C PRO A 65 -11.93 7.26 -22.70
N SER A 66 -12.85 8.17 -23.03
CA SER A 66 -12.62 9.21 -24.04
C SER A 66 -11.64 10.30 -23.59
N ARG A 67 -11.39 10.39 -22.29
CA ARG A 67 -10.46 11.34 -21.65
C ARG A 67 -9.81 10.73 -20.43
N ALA A 68 -8.51 10.97 -20.27
CA ALA A 68 -7.75 10.56 -19.10
C ALA A 68 -6.76 11.65 -18.66
N TRP A 69 -6.20 11.51 -17.46
CA TRP A 69 -5.14 12.36 -16.93
C TRP A 69 -3.87 11.55 -16.79
N LEU A 70 -2.84 11.92 -17.55
CA LEU A 70 -1.52 11.28 -17.52
C LEU A 70 -0.49 12.28 -16.97
N GLY A 71 0.17 11.94 -15.87
CA GLY A 71 1.08 12.87 -15.17
C GLY A 71 0.39 14.18 -14.76
N GLY A 72 -0.92 14.13 -14.48
CA GLY A 72 -1.74 15.31 -14.18
C GLY A 72 -2.20 16.13 -15.39
N VAL A 73 -1.80 15.76 -16.62
CA VAL A 73 -2.18 16.44 -17.85
C VAL A 73 -3.36 15.73 -18.51
N PRO A 74 -4.46 16.42 -18.85
CA PRO A 74 -5.56 15.79 -19.56
C PRO A 74 -5.16 15.43 -20.99
N VAL A 75 -5.48 14.22 -21.41
CA VAL A 75 -5.29 13.72 -22.78
C VAL A 75 -6.62 13.25 -23.37
N SER A 76 -6.81 13.50 -24.66
CA SER A 76 -7.91 12.90 -25.42
C SER A 76 -7.53 11.48 -25.83
N VAL A 77 -8.48 10.57 -25.72
CA VAL A 77 -8.26 9.14 -25.96
C VAL A 77 -9.25 8.67 -27.02
N ARG A 78 -8.73 8.01 -28.05
CA ARG A 78 -9.48 7.42 -29.15
C ARG A 78 -9.93 5.99 -28.77
N PRO A 79 -11.01 5.46 -29.35
CA PRO A 79 -11.41 4.08 -29.13
C PRO A 79 -10.29 3.07 -29.42
N LEU A 80 -10.09 2.09 -28.54
CA LEU A 80 -9.03 1.08 -28.69
C LEU A 80 -9.16 0.26 -29.98
N GLY A 81 -10.39 0.01 -30.43
CA GLY A 81 -10.67 -0.75 -31.67
C GLY A 81 -10.12 -0.11 -32.94
N GLU A 82 -9.75 1.18 -32.92
CA GLU A 82 -9.07 1.83 -34.05
C GLU A 82 -7.63 1.31 -34.27
N LEU A 83 -7.06 0.58 -33.31
CA LEU A 83 -5.81 -0.16 -33.49
C LEU A 83 -6.02 -1.56 -34.12
N GLY A 84 -7.26 -1.92 -34.46
CA GLY A 84 -7.63 -3.24 -34.98
C GLY A 84 -8.00 -4.25 -33.88
N ALA A 85 -7.93 -5.53 -34.20
CA ALA A 85 -8.28 -6.60 -33.26
C ALA A 85 -7.32 -6.63 -32.06
N THR A 86 -7.79 -6.15 -30.91
CA THR A 86 -6.97 -6.04 -29.69
C THR A 86 -7.30 -7.13 -28.67
N ARG A 87 -6.26 -7.70 -28.06
CA ARG A 87 -6.40 -8.57 -26.89
C ARG A 87 -5.63 -7.99 -25.72
N VAL A 88 -6.30 -7.88 -24.57
CA VAL A 88 -5.73 -7.35 -23.33
C VAL A 88 -5.74 -8.42 -22.25
N THR A 89 -4.59 -8.61 -21.61
CA THR A 89 -4.42 -9.49 -20.46
C THR A 89 -3.88 -8.71 -19.28
N TRP A 90 -4.36 -9.02 -18.08
CA TRP A 90 -4.02 -8.32 -16.85
C TRP A 90 -3.15 -9.20 -15.94
N ALA A 91 -2.31 -8.57 -15.14
CA ALA A 91 -1.61 -9.23 -14.05
C ALA A 91 -1.56 -8.32 -12.81
N ARG A 92 -1.57 -8.95 -11.63
CA ARG A 92 -1.18 -8.29 -10.37
C ARG A 92 0.33 -8.16 -10.35
N VAL A 93 0.83 -7.08 -9.76
CA VAL A 93 2.26 -6.83 -9.51
C VAL A 93 2.44 -6.85 -8.00
N GLU A 94 3.12 -7.86 -7.50
CA GLU A 94 3.17 -8.20 -6.08
C GLU A 94 4.59 -8.10 -5.57
N PRO A 95 4.82 -7.49 -4.40
CA PRO A 95 6.12 -7.55 -3.76
C PRO A 95 6.33 -8.93 -3.16
N TRP A 96 7.58 -9.38 -3.13
CA TRP A 96 8.00 -10.33 -2.10
C TRP A 96 7.99 -9.59 -0.76
N MET A 97 7.44 -10.20 0.30
CA MET A 97 7.32 -9.55 1.61
C MET A 97 8.62 -9.61 2.42
N GLY A 98 9.50 -10.56 2.07
CA GLY A 98 10.87 -10.68 2.52
C GLY A 98 11.66 -11.55 1.53
N ARG A 99 12.97 -11.69 1.75
CA ARG A 99 13.84 -12.52 0.92
C ARG A 99 14.42 -13.67 1.74
N ASP A 100 14.02 -14.91 1.45
CA ASP A 100 14.53 -16.10 2.12
C ASP A 100 14.41 -16.04 3.66
N GLY A 101 13.29 -15.48 4.15
CA GLY A 101 13.07 -15.26 5.59
C GLY A 101 13.82 -14.07 6.19
N VAL A 102 14.43 -13.22 5.36
CA VAL A 102 15.12 -12.00 5.78
C VAL A 102 14.25 -10.77 5.45
N PRO A 103 13.99 -9.89 6.43
CA PRO A 103 13.25 -8.65 6.20
C PRO A 103 14.07 -7.67 5.36
N TYR A 104 13.39 -6.81 4.60
CA TYR A 104 14.06 -5.71 3.92
C TYR A 104 14.54 -4.66 4.92
N SER A 105 15.71 -4.09 4.68
CA SER A 105 16.29 -3.14 5.63
C SER A 105 17.24 -2.15 4.97
N ASN A 106 16.89 -0.86 5.03
CA ASN A 106 17.77 0.20 4.57
C ASN A 106 18.86 0.58 5.59
N ALA A 107 18.79 0.01 6.80
CA ALA A 107 19.73 0.23 7.89
C ALA A 107 20.17 -1.09 8.53
N VAL A 108 21.09 -1.06 9.49
CA VAL A 108 21.43 -2.23 10.29
C VAL A 108 20.24 -2.57 11.20
N LEU A 109 19.64 -3.75 11.02
CA LEU A 109 18.44 -4.14 11.77
C LEU A 109 18.72 -4.54 13.23
N LEU A 110 19.87 -5.14 13.55
CA LEU A 110 20.17 -5.68 14.89
C LEU A 110 21.62 -5.46 15.29
N GLY A 111 21.89 -5.50 16.59
CA GLY A 111 23.24 -5.48 17.16
C GLY A 111 23.81 -4.08 17.40
N PRO A 112 25.12 -3.93 17.68
CA PRO A 112 25.71 -2.67 18.15
C PRO A 112 25.60 -1.49 17.17
N GLN A 113 25.47 -1.76 15.87
CA GLN A 113 25.32 -0.75 14.83
C GLN A 113 23.85 -0.50 14.45
N HIS A 114 22.89 -1.05 15.21
CA HIS A 114 21.47 -0.94 14.95
C HIS A 114 21.04 0.49 14.60
N GLY A 115 20.34 0.65 13.47
CA GLY A 115 19.90 1.94 12.93
C GLY A 115 20.90 2.65 12.01
N GLN A 116 22.13 2.16 11.85
CA GLN A 116 23.09 2.74 10.90
C GLN A 116 22.64 2.52 9.45
N TRP A 117 22.51 3.59 8.67
CA TRP A 117 22.11 3.56 7.26
C TRP A 117 23.05 2.71 6.38
N ARG A 118 22.47 1.92 5.47
CA ARG A 118 23.18 1.02 4.53
C ARG A 118 22.91 1.33 3.06
N GLY A 119 21.94 2.19 2.76
CA GLY A 119 21.41 2.39 1.41
C GLY A 119 20.03 1.77 1.28
N TYR A 120 19.38 1.99 0.14
CA TYR A 120 18.07 1.37 -0.11
C TYR A 120 18.24 -0.12 -0.39
N ASP A 121 17.46 -0.93 0.30
CA ASP A 121 17.35 -2.35 -0.02
C ASP A 121 16.44 -2.55 -1.24
N ARG A 122 16.75 -3.57 -2.05
CA ARG A 122 16.02 -3.84 -3.28
C ARG A 122 14.86 -4.80 -3.01
N ILE A 123 13.66 -4.26 -3.04
CA ILE A 123 12.42 -5.05 -2.99
C ILE A 123 12.20 -5.72 -4.35
N ALA A 124 12.03 -7.03 -4.33
CA ALA A 124 11.72 -7.81 -5.52
C ALA A 124 10.20 -7.85 -5.73
N TYR A 125 9.79 -7.85 -7.00
CA TYR A 125 8.38 -7.95 -7.38
C TYR A 125 8.21 -9.10 -8.38
N PHE A 126 7.03 -9.70 -8.37
CA PHE A 126 6.61 -10.71 -9.34
C PHE A 126 5.23 -10.38 -9.88
N GLU A 127 4.81 -11.11 -10.91
CA GLU A 127 3.52 -10.90 -11.55
C GLU A 127 2.69 -12.15 -11.58
N THR A 128 1.43 -12.00 -11.20
CA THR A 128 0.46 -13.08 -11.25
C THR A 128 -0.61 -12.77 -12.28
N PRO A 129 -0.73 -13.56 -13.36
CA PRO A 129 -1.82 -13.43 -14.32
C PRO A 129 -3.17 -13.56 -13.62
N VAL A 130 -4.10 -12.68 -13.98
CA VAL A 130 -5.47 -12.76 -13.49
C VAL A 130 -6.42 -13.19 -14.60
N GLY A 131 -7.44 -13.96 -14.24
CA GLY A 131 -8.50 -14.33 -15.18
C GLY A 131 -9.27 -13.11 -15.71
N GLY A 132 -9.89 -13.28 -16.88
CA GLY A 132 -10.61 -12.23 -17.59
C GLY A 132 -9.73 -11.48 -18.59
N ALA A 133 -10.30 -11.13 -19.74
CA ALA A 133 -9.66 -10.34 -20.79
C ALA A 133 -10.54 -9.14 -21.13
N GLY A 134 -9.93 -8.09 -21.65
CA GLY A 134 -10.63 -6.88 -22.07
C GLY A 134 -9.91 -5.60 -21.64
N PRO A 135 -10.26 -4.47 -22.28
CA PRO A 135 -9.54 -3.20 -22.10
C PRO A 135 -9.81 -2.52 -20.75
N THR A 136 -10.82 -2.98 -20.02
CA THR A 136 -11.19 -2.52 -18.68
C THR A 136 -11.24 -3.66 -17.69
N ARG A 137 -11.00 -3.35 -16.41
CA ARG A 137 -11.13 -4.28 -15.30
C ARG A 137 -11.79 -3.60 -14.11
N VAL A 138 -12.72 -4.30 -13.46
CA VAL A 138 -13.25 -3.88 -12.15
C VAL A 138 -12.49 -4.67 -11.08
N VAL A 139 -12.01 -3.97 -10.06
CA VAL A 139 -11.28 -4.52 -8.91
C VAL A 139 -12.03 -4.13 -7.64
N SER A 140 -12.25 -5.07 -6.74
CA SER A 140 -12.99 -4.87 -5.48
C SER A 140 -12.18 -5.20 -4.22
N ASP A 141 -10.95 -5.68 -4.39
CA ASP A 141 -10.07 -6.07 -3.31
C ASP A 141 -8.59 -5.96 -3.70
N ALA A 142 -7.72 -6.04 -2.70
CA ALA A 142 -6.27 -6.10 -2.83
C ALA A 142 -5.71 -7.48 -2.43
N ARG A 143 -6.48 -8.58 -2.56
CA ARG A 143 -6.04 -9.91 -2.10
C ARG A 143 -4.71 -10.31 -2.76
N PRO A 144 -3.67 -10.68 -2.00
CA PRO A 144 -2.45 -11.23 -2.57
C PRO A 144 -2.71 -12.60 -3.21
N THR A 145 -1.81 -13.03 -4.07
CA THR A 145 -1.85 -14.36 -4.70
C THR A 145 -1.40 -15.43 -3.73
N ILE A 146 -0.44 -15.12 -2.86
CA ILE A 146 0.00 -16.01 -1.78
C ILE A 146 -1.09 -16.01 -0.70
N SER A 147 -1.82 -17.12 -0.58
CA SER A 147 -3.00 -17.24 0.29
C SER A 147 -2.71 -16.95 1.76
N ASP A 148 -1.51 -17.29 2.24
CA ASP A 148 -1.13 -17.11 3.64
C ASP A 148 -0.99 -15.62 4.01
N LEU A 149 -0.86 -14.75 3.01
CA LEU A 149 -0.87 -13.30 3.16
C LEU A 149 -2.30 -12.71 3.02
N ASP A 150 -3.27 -13.49 2.54
CA ASP A 150 -4.66 -13.05 2.34
C ASP A 150 -5.52 -13.21 3.60
N VAL A 151 -5.05 -12.62 4.70
CA VAL A 151 -5.72 -12.71 6.02
C VAL A 151 -6.51 -11.44 6.38
N HIS A 152 -6.55 -10.46 5.47
CA HIS A 152 -7.14 -9.14 5.73
C HIS A 152 -8.39 -8.85 4.89
N SER A 153 -9.09 -9.90 4.44
CA SER A 153 -10.39 -9.79 3.75
C SER A 153 -10.36 -8.85 2.53
N GLY A 154 -9.24 -8.80 1.80
CA GLY A 154 -9.10 -7.94 0.62
C GLY A 154 -8.76 -6.47 0.90
N LEU A 155 -8.51 -6.08 2.14
CA LEU A 155 -7.89 -4.79 2.47
C LEU A 155 -6.42 -4.75 2.05
N GLY A 156 -5.87 -3.55 1.91
CA GLY A 156 -4.47 -3.34 1.60
C GLY A 156 -4.23 -2.69 0.25
N THR A 157 -3.05 -2.93 -0.30
CA THR A 157 -2.60 -2.34 -1.56
C THR A 157 -2.18 -3.42 -2.55
N MET A 158 -2.63 -3.27 -3.80
CA MET A 158 -2.22 -4.10 -4.91
C MET A 158 -1.81 -3.23 -6.09
N ARG A 159 -0.84 -3.72 -6.88
CA ARG A 159 -0.43 -3.07 -8.13
C ARG A 159 -0.85 -3.88 -9.34
N TRP A 160 -0.97 -3.22 -10.48
CA TRP A 160 -1.51 -3.80 -11.69
C TRP A 160 -0.66 -3.44 -12.91
N THR A 161 -0.53 -4.41 -13.79
CA THR A 161 0.02 -4.24 -15.14
C THR A 161 -0.92 -4.91 -16.16
N ALA A 162 -0.75 -4.54 -17.43
CA ALA A 162 -1.52 -5.06 -18.54
C ALA A 162 -0.63 -5.17 -19.78
N THR A 163 -0.88 -6.22 -20.55
CA THR A 163 -0.28 -6.41 -21.88
C THR A 163 -1.38 -6.29 -22.92
N VAL A 164 -1.13 -5.47 -23.95
CA VAL A 164 -2.03 -5.26 -25.08
C VAL A 164 -1.37 -5.80 -26.33
N MET A 165 -2.04 -6.75 -26.98
CA MET A 165 -1.67 -7.28 -28.30
C MET A 165 -2.58 -6.67 -29.35
N THR A 166 -1.98 -6.16 -30.42
CA THR A 166 -2.63 -5.56 -31.60
C THR A 166 -2.04 -6.19 -32.87
N PRO A 167 -2.67 -6.01 -34.06
CA PRO A 167 -2.06 -6.42 -35.32
C PRO A 167 -0.70 -5.73 -35.58
N GLY A 168 -0.49 -4.53 -35.05
CA GLY A 168 0.77 -3.78 -35.16
C GLY A 168 1.86 -4.20 -34.17
N GLY A 169 1.58 -5.12 -33.24
CA GLY A 169 2.52 -5.62 -32.23
C GLY A 169 1.95 -5.66 -30.81
N ALA A 170 2.81 -6.02 -29.86
CA ALA A 170 2.48 -6.06 -28.44
C ALA A 170 3.15 -4.92 -27.67
N VAL A 171 2.46 -4.40 -26.67
CA VAL A 171 2.98 -3.40 -25.74
C VAL A 171 2.51 -3.70 -24.33
N ARG A 172 3.26 -3.26 -23.33
CA ARG A 172 3.04 -3.59 -21.93
C ARG A 172 3.12 -2.33 -21.08
N ALA A 173 2.19 -2.20 -20.13
CA ALA A 173 2.25 -1.15 -19.13
C ALA A 173 3.37 -1.46 -18.11
N PRO A 174 3.91 -0.47 -17.39
CA PRO A 174 4.89 -0.71 -16.32
C PRO A 174 4.43 -1.81 -15.36
N GLY A 175 5.35 -2.71 -14.98
CA GLY A 175 5.09 -3.87 -14.13
C GLY A 175 6.23 -4.15 -13.14
N ALA A 176 6.39 -5.39 -12.71
CA ALA A 176 7.40 -5.81 -11.74
C ALA A 176 8.84 -5.50 -12.18
N ASP A 177 9.10 -5.57 -13.50
CA ASP A 177 10.37 -5.20 -14.13
C ASP A 177 10.71 -3.71 -14.03
N SER A 178 9.74 -2.88 -13.63
CA SER A 178 9.94 -1.45 -13.37
C SER A 178 10.42 -1.17 -11.93
N ALA A 179 10.84 -2.19 -11.19
CA ALA A 179 11.43 -2.02 -9.86
C ALA A 179 12.89 -1.54 -9.94
N GLY A 180 13.18 -0.41 -9.29
CA GLY A 180 14.54 0.14 -9.16
C GLY A 180 15.03 0.15 -7.70
N ASP A 181 16.11 0.89 -7.45
CA ASP A 181 16.78 0.93 -6.14
C ASP A 181 15.90 1.47 -5.02
N THR A 182 14.93 2.34 -5.34
CA THR A 182 13.99 2.90 -4.35
C THR A 182 12.63 2.19 -4.35
N GLY A 183 12.58 0.99 -4.95
CA GLY A 183 11.38 0.17 -5.13
C GLY A 183 10.66 0.40 -6.45
N ILE A 184 9.40 -0.04 -6.52
CA ILE A 184 8.59 -0.06 -7.74
C ILE A 184 8.26 1.36 -8.26
N ASP A 185 8.39 1.55 -9.57
CA ASP A 185 8.10 2.82 -10.27
C ASP A 185 6.65 3.30 -9.97
N PRO A 186 6.42 4.60 -9.71
CA PRO A 186 5.08 5.11 -9.43
C PRO A 186 4.11 5.01 -10.62
N ALA A 187 4.60 4.77 -11.83
CA ALA A 187 3.78 4.53 -13.02
C ALA A 187 3.12 3.15 -13.04
N VAL A 188 3.53 2.22 -12.17
CA VAL A 188 2.80 0.96 -11.97
C VAL A 188 1.52 1.26 -11.19
N MET A 189 0.35 1.03 -11.81
CA MET A 189 -0.95 1.40 -11.25
C MET A 189 -1.17 0.78 -9.88
N ARG A 190 -1.33 1.63 -8.87
CA ARG A 190 -1.61 1.24 -7.48
C ARG A 190 -3.08 1.43 -7.13
N VAL A 191 -3.69 0.36 -6.62
CA VAL A 191 -5.04 0.37 -6.06
C VAL A 191 -4.98 -0.01 -4.58
N SER A 192 -5.61 0.79 -3.72
CA SER A 192 -5.65 0.52 -2.27
C SER A 192 -7.09 0.44 -1.75
N PHE A 193 -7.40 -0.57 -0.93
CA PHE A 193 -8.66 -0.74 -0.24
C PHE A 193 -8.48 -0.55 1.26
N ARG A 194 -9.28 0.32 1.85
CA ARG A 194 -9.21 0.68 3.28
C ARG A 194 -10.49 0.31 4.01
N ALA A 195 -10.41 0.00 5.30
CA ALA A 195 -11.59 -0.38 6.07
C ALA A 195 -12.54 0.82 6.27
N ARG A 196 -11.99 1.97 6.66
CA ARG A 196 -12.72 3.19 7.02
C ARG A 196 -11.94 4.45 6.57
N ASP A 197 -12.52 5.63 6.79
CA ASP A 197 -11.89 6.93 6.47
C ASP A 197 -11.16 7.58 7.65
N ASP A 198 -11.15 6.93 8.81
CA ASP A 198 -10.39 7.34 9.99
C ASP A 198 -8.93 6.87 9.92
N PHE A 199 -8.18 7.18 10.97
CA PHE A 199 -6.76 6.86 11.06
C PHE A 199 -6.48 5.35 10.91
N VAL A 200 -7.23 4.51 11.61
CA VAL A 200 -7.07 3.04 11.55
C VAL A 200 -7.48 2.50 10.18
N GLY A 201 -8.57 3.02 9.60
CA GLY A 201 -8.98 2.68 8.25
C GLY A 201 -7.89 2.96 7.23
N TRP A 202 -7.27 4.14 7.26
CA TRP A 202 -6.12 4.45 6.40
C TRP A 202 -4.90 3.58 6.70
N LEU A 203 -4.67 3.19 7.96
CA LEU A 203 -3.62 2.23 8.30
C LEU A 203 -3.83 0.89 7.59
N THR A 204 -5.06 0.36 7.53
CA THR A 204 -5.33 -0.91 6.84
C THR A 204 -5.03 -0.87 5.33
N SER A 205 -4.87 0.31 4.72
CA SER A 205 -4.44 0.39 3.32
C SER A 205 -2.99 -0.09 3.09
N TYR A 206 -2.21 -0.20 4.16
CA TYR A 206 -0.82 -0.69 4.15
C TYR A 206 -0.70 -2.21 4.28
N PHE A 207 -1.79 -2.97 4.38
CA PHE A 207 -1.71 -4.41 4.15
C PHE A 207 -1.14 -4.71 2.75
N ASN A 208 -0.37 -5.79 2.63
CA ASN A 208 0.40 -6.17 1.44
C ASN A 208 1.50 -5.16 1.04
N VAL A 209 1.91 -4.27 1.95
CA VAL A 209 3.11 -3.44 1.79
C VAL A 209 4.24 -4.04 2.62
N PRO A 210 5.41 -4.35 2.02
CA PRO A 210 6.53 -4.97 2.74
C PRO A 210 7.01 -4.15 3.93
N ALA A 211 7.45 -4.84 4.97
CA ALA A 211 8.22 -4.23 6.02
C ALA A 211 9.61 -3.87 5.48
N VAL A 212 10.01 -2.61 5.63
CA VAL A 212 11.35 -2.11 5.28
C VAL A 212 11.86 -1.32 6.46
N PHE A 213 12.79 -1.90 7.22
CA PHE A 213 13.37 -1.19 8.36
C PHE A 213 14.12 0.06 7.91
N ALA A 214 13.88 1.17 8.61
CA ALA A 214 14.33 2.51 8.21
C ALA A 214 13.86 2.87 6.79
N SER A 215 12.57 2.68 6.50
CA SER A 215 11.98 3.18 5.25
C SER A 215 12.30 4.67 5.08
N ALA A 216 12.58 5.08 3.84
CA ALA A 216 13.17 6.40 3.61
C ALA A 216 12.72 7.06 2.30
N GLY A 217 13.11 8.33 2.14
CA GLY A 217 12.95 9.13 0.93
C GLY A 217 12.43 10.53 1.22
N PRO A 218 12.75 11.55 0.40
CA PRO A 218 12.34 12.92 0.68
C PRO A 218 10.86 13.15 0.37
N GLY A 219 10.13 13.76 1.32
CA GLY A 219 8.77 14.24 1.10
C GLY A 219 7.83 13.16 0.57
N ASN A 220 7.14 13.43 -0.55
CA ASN A 220 6.22 12.48 -1.19
C ASN A 220 6.91 11.32 -1.93
N ARG A 221 8.25 11.29 -1.96
CA ARG A 221 9.04 10.18 -2.51
C ARG A 221 9.44 9.18 -1.43
N HIS A 222 9.04 9.40 -0.18
CA HIS A 222 9.21 8.42 0.90
C HIS A 222 8.61 7.06 0.50
N GLN A 223 9.31 5.96 0.79
CA GLN A 223 8.84 4.61 0.45
C GLN A 223 7.42 4.34 0.97
N THR A 224 7.12 4.82 2.18
CA THR A 224 5.78 4.71 2.78
C THR A 224 4.70 5.54 2.08
N ASP A 225 4.96 6.79 1.68
CA ASP A 225 4.01 7.61 0.89
C ASP A 225 3.72 6.93 -0.48
N ARG A 226 4.72 6.21 -1.02
CA ARG A 226 4.62 5.45 -2.26
C ARG A 226 4.05 4.05 -2.09
N TYR A 227 3.84 3.57 -0.86
CA TYR A 227 3.42 2.19 -0.53
C TYR A 227 4.38 1.15 -1.11
N VAL A 228 5.67 1.50 -1.17
CA VAL A 228 6.75 0.62 -1.62
C VAL A 228 7.15 -0.33 -0.49
N GLY A 229 7.27 0.24 0.71
CA GLY A 229 7.65 -0.44 1.94
C GLY A 229 7.55 0.54 3.10
N THR A 230 7.47 0.03 4.32
CA THR A 230 7.33 0.86 5.53
C THR A 230 7.97 0.20 6.74
N ASP A 231 8.47 1.00 7.68
CA ASP A 231 8.75 0.55 9.04
C ASP A 231 7.57 0.82 9.98
N CYS A 232 7.71 0.42 11.25
CA CYS A 232 6.65 0.49 12.26
C CYS A 232 6.15 1.91 12.53
N ALA A 233 7.05 2.89 12.68
CA ALA A 233 6.67 4.26 12.96
C ALA A 233 6.18 4.97 11.69
N ASP A 234 6.81 4.68 10.55
CA ASP A 234 6.44 5.26 9.28
C ASP A 234 5.06 4.81 8.82
N ALA A 235 4.62 3.58 9.11
CA ALA A 235 3.27 3.12 8.76
C ALA A 235 2.19 4.01 9.42
N LEU A 236 2.42 4.38 10.68
CA LEU A 236 1.59 5.32 11.44
C LEU A 236 1.53 6.69 10.76
N ILE A 237 2.70 7.24 10.42
CA ILE A 237 2.82 8.56 9.82
C ILE A 237 2.24 8.56 8.39
N GLY A 238 2.49 7.49 7.64
CA GLY A 238 1.94 7.25 6.31
C GLY A 238 0.42 7.22 6.32
N ALA A 239 -0.19 6.51 7.27
CA ALA A 239 -1.64 6.48 7.45
C ALA A 239 -2.23 7.88 7.75
N LEU A 240 -1.60 8.65 8.66
CA LEU A 240 -2.00 10.03 8.93
C LEU A 240 -1.91 10.92 7.68
N ARG A 241 -0.82 10.80 6.91
CA ARG A 241 -0.61 11.58 5.68
C ARG A 241 -1.59 11.15 4.57
N ALA A 242 -1.88 9.86 4.44
CA ALA A 242 -2.88 9.32 3.52
C ALA A 242 -4.28 9.82 3.87
N ALA A 243 -4.58 9.93 5.18
CA ALA A 243 -5.77 10.58 5.72
C ALA A 243 -5.77 12.12 5.59
N ARG A 244 -4.78 12.69 4.88
CA ARG A 244 -4.61 14.13 4.60
C ARG A 244 -4.37 15.00 5.84
N VAL A 245 -3.91 14.40 6.95
CA VAL A 245 -3.45 15.16 8.12
C VAL A 245 -2.19 15.93 7.74
N ARG A 246 -2.20 17.24 7.96
CA ARG A 246 -1.10 18.14 7.58
C ARG A 246 -0.08 18.29 8.71
N GLY A 247 1.13 18.70 8.35
CA GLY A 247 2.19 18.99 9.34
C GLY A 247 2.74 17.75 10.06
N VAL A 248 2.59 16.57 9.46
CA VAL A 248 3.13 15.32 9.98
C VAL A 248 4.37 14.94 9.16
N ALA A 249 5.54 14.99 9.80
CA ALA A 249 6.81 14.53 9.27
C ALA A 249 7.14 13.12 9.79
N TYR A 250 7.76 12.31 8.93
CA TYR A 250 8.30 11.00 9.28
C TYR A 250 9.25 11.08 10.49
N THR A 251 9.25 10.03 11.31
CA THR A 251 9.90 10.02 12.61
C THR A 251 10.11 8.60 13.11
N SER A 252 11.12 8.40 13.96
CA SER A 252 11.23 7.21 14.79
C SER A 252 10.15 7.18 15.89
N VAL A 253 10.00 6.03 16.53
CA VAL A 253 9.12 5.82 17.71
C VAL A 253 9.34 6.89 18.79
N SER A 254 10.61 7.22 19.09
CA SER A 254 10.97 8.25 20.07
C SER A 254 10.42 9.65 19.75
N GLY A 255 10.18 9.97 18.48
CA GLY A 255 9.63 11.26 18.07
C GLY A 255 8.11 11.31 17.99
N LEU A 256 7.40 10.22 18.27
CA LEU A 256 5.93 10.17 18.26
C LEU A 256 5.26 11.06 19.32
N GLY A 257 5.97 11.41 20.40
CA GLY A 257 5.49 12.36 21.42
C GLY A 257 5.17 13.76 20.86
N ARG A 258 5.64 14.08 19.64
CA ARG A 258 5.23 15.30 18.91
C ARG A 258 3.77 15.26 18.45
N TYR A 259 3.25 14.06 18.19
CA TYR A 259 1.92 13.82 17.61
C TYR A 259 0.93 13.23 18.62
N ALA A 260 1.43 12.49 19.61
CA ALA A 260 0.62 11.83 20.63
C ALA A 260 1.00 12.25 22.06
N ALA A 261 0.18 11.91 23.04
CA ALA A 261 0.44 12.09 24.47
C ALA A 261 0.15 10.78 25.22
N SER A 262 0.95 10.45 26.23
CA SER A 262 0.73 9.23 27.04
C SER A 262 -0.62 9.30 27.74
N VAL A 263 -1.39 8.21 27.68
CA VAL A 263 -2.63 8.03 28.46
C VAL A 263 -2.49 6.96 29.55
N THR A 264 -1.40 6.20 29.53
CA THR A 264 -1.01 5.28 30.60
C THR A 264 0.32 5.68 31.22
N ALA A 265 0.60 5.16 32.42
CA ALA A 265 1.97 5.00 32.91
C ALA A 265 2.72 3.95 32.07
N THR A 266 4.00 3.70 32.39
CA THR A 266 4.70 2.54 31.82
C THR A 266 4.16 1.25 32.42
N LEU A 267 3.75 0.35 31.54
CA LEU A 267 3.22 -0.96 31.87
C LEU A 267 4.18 -2.04 31.40
N ARG A 268 3.96 -3.27 31.87
CA ARG A 268 4.68 -4.45 31.42
C ARG A 268 3.68 -5.56 31.11
N LEU A 269 3.77 -6.11 29.90
CA LEU A 269 3.07 -7.32 29.52
C LEU A 269 3.97 -8.51 29.83
N ARG A 270 3.50 -9.39 30.71
CA ARG A 270 4.24 -10.58 31.15
C ARG A 270 4.00 -11.76 30.20
N PRO A 271 4.90 -12.76 30.16
CA PRO A 271 4.70 -13.97 29.37
C PRO A 271 3.40 -14.75 29.66
N ASP A 272 2.83 -14.57 30.85
CA ASP A 272 1.55 -15.18 31.26
C ASP A 272 0.32 -14.36 30.81
N GLY A 273 0.52 -13.28 30.05
CA GLY A 273 -0.54 -12.40 29.55
C GLY A 273 -0.96 -11.30 30.51
N ARG A 274 -0.42 -11.24 31.74
CA ARG A 274 -0.80 -10.17 32.68
C ARG A 274 -0.16 -8.84 32.33
N ILE A 275 -0.96 -7.77 32.42
CA ILE A 275 -0.49 -6.38 32.34
C ILE A 275 -0.34 -5.84 33.76
N ILE A 276 0.87 -5.38 34.09
CA ILE A 276 1.23 -4.83 35.40
C ILE A 276 1.88 -3.45 35.25
N THR A 277 1.88 -2.64 36.31
CA THR A 277 2.71 -1.43 36.30
C THR A 277 4.19 -1.82 36.34
N GLU A 278 5.06 -1.03 35.71
CA GLU A 278 6.49 -1.27 35.79
C GLU A 278 7.08 -0.94 37.17
N GLN A 279 6.49 0.01 37.90
CA GLN A 279 7.08 0.55 39.13
C GLN A 279 6.89 -0.36 40.33
N ASP A 280 5.71 -0.96 40.48
CA ASP A 280 5.33 -1.74 41.68
C ASP A 280 4.81 -3.15 41.36
N GLU A 281 4.82 -3.54 40.09
CA GLU A 281 4.36 -4.85 39.60
C GLU A 281 2.90 -5.19 39.96
N THR A 282 2.08 -4.17 40.25
CA THR A 282 0.64 -4.35 40.50
C THR A 282 -0.12 -4.59 39.20
N ALA A 283 -1.10 -5.49 39.23
CA ALA A 283 -1.99 -5.72 38.10
C ALA A 283 -2.78 -4.45 37.77
N VAL A 284 -2.88 -4.13 36.48
CA VAL A 284 -3.62 -2.97 35.99
C VAL A 284 -4.85 -3.44 35.25
N THR A 285 -5.98 -2.81 35.54
CA THR A 285 -7.22 -2.97 34.76
C THR A 285 -7.49 -1.65 34.07
N LEU A 286 -7.37 -1.63 32.74
CA LEU A 286 -7.75 -0.51 31.89
C LEU A 286 -8.96 -0.94 31.08
N ARG A 287 -9.95 -0.07 30.90
CA ARG A 287 -11.15 -0.36 30.11
C ARG A 287 -11.02 0.18 28.70
N HIS A 288 -11.41 -0.63 27.73
CA HIS A 288 -11.50 -0.21 26.35
C HIS A 288 -12.64 0.82 26.18
N GLY A 289 -12.43 1.84 25.35
CA GLY A 289 -13.33 2.99 25.17
C GLY A 289 -13.25 4.07 26.26
N ALA A 290 -12.76 3.78 27.46
CA ALA A 290 -12.62 4.75 28.55
C ALA A 290 -11.16 5.15 28.79
N ASP A 291 -10.31 4.17 29.09
CA ASP A 291 -8.92 4.39 29.48
C ASP A 291 -8.02 4.31 28.23
N VAL A 292 -8.22 3.28 27.40
CA VAL A 292 -7.61 3.11 26.07
C VAL A 292 -8.69 2.92 25.02
N ARG A 293 -8.37 3.02 23.74
CA ARG A 293 -9.33 2.77 22.65
C ARG A 293 -8.63 2.44 21.33
N GLU A 294 -9.39 1.84 20.42
CA GLU A 294 -8.98 1.61 19.03
C GLU A 294 -8.39 2.91 18.43
N GLY A 295 -7.23 2.79 17.79
CA GLY A 295 -6.50 3.92 17.21
C GLY A 295 -5.50 4.59 18.17
N ASP A 296 -5.50 4.27 19.46
CA ASP A 296 -4.39 4.64 20.34
C ASP A 296 -3.10 3.91 19.91
N VAL A 297 -1.96 4.56 20.11
CA VAL A 297 -0.64 4.12 19.68
C VAL A 297 0.05 3.40 20.83
N VAL A 298 0.50 2.17 20.63
CA VAL A 298 1.22 1.39 21.66
C VAL A 298 2.70 1.36 21.31
N ILE A 299 3.54 2.02 22.11
CA ILE A 299 4.99 1.94 21.96
C ILE A 299 5.54 0.82 22.83
N LEU A 300 6.52 0.08 22.31
CA LEU A 300 6.99 -1.19 22.87
C LEU A 300 8.52 -1.19 23.06
N ASP A 301 8.95 -1.74 24.19
CA ASP A 301 10.37 -1.98 24.53
C ASP A 301 10.53 -3.46 24.96
N TYR A 302 11.27 -4.24 24.17
CA TYR A 302 11.42 -5.69 24.35
C TYR A 302 12.37 -6.02 25.49
N VAL A 303 11.83 -6.57 26.59
CA VAL A 303 12.58 -6.79 27.82
C VAL A 303 13.58 -7.94 27.65
N GLY A 304 14.87 -7.64 27.80
CA GLY A 304 15.93 -8.64 27.77
C GLY A 304 16.39 -9.03 26.36
N PHE A 305 15.90 -8.37 25.31
CA PHE A 305 16.33 -8.66 23.95
C PHE A 305 17.57 -7.85 23.54
N ALA A 306 18.75 -8.46 23.65
CA ALA A 306 20.03 -7.81 23.33
C ALA A 306 20.18 -7.37 21.86
N GLY A 307 19.34 -7.90 20.95
CA GLY A 307 19.37 -7.57 19.52
C GLY A 307 18.89 -6.15 19.21
N LEU A 308 18.05 -5.56 20.06
CA LEU A 308 17.55 -4.19 19.97
C LEU A 308 18.15 -3.35 21.09
N PRO A 309 19.30 -2.69 20.87
CA PRO A 309 19.99 -1.95 21.92
C PRO A 309 19.29 -0.65 22.33
N ARG A 310 18.27 -0.20 21.57
CA ARG A 310 17.50 1.01 21.86
C ARG A 310 16.22 0.63 22.58
N SER A 311 15.88 1.39 23.62
CA SER A 311 14.57 1.28 24.25
C SER A 311 13.50 1.93 23.38
N TRP A 312 12.27 1.41 23.47
CA TRP A 312 11.10 1.95 22.76
C TRP A 312 11.28 1.99 21.25
N ASP A 313 11.68 0.86 20.66
CA ASP A 313 12.08 0.78 19.25
C ASP A 313 11.03 0.14 18.34
N HIS A 314 9.87 -0.22 18.91
CA HIS A 314 8.73 -0.71 18.14
C HIS A 314 7.45 0.01 18.54
N VAL A 315 6.49 0.02 17.61
CA VAL A 315 5.20 0.67 17.79
C VAL A 315 4.12 -0.07 17.00
N GLY A 316 2.93 -0.10 17.57
CA GLY A 316 1.69 -0.51 16.91
C GLY A 316 0.54 0.44 17.22
N VAL A 317 -0.63 0.10 16.70
CA VAL A 317 -1.90 0.79 16.94
C VAL A 317 -2.89 -0.20 17.50
N LEU A 318 -3.48 0.13 18.64
CA LEU A 318 -4.52 -0.68 19.26
C LEU A 318 -5.68 -0.82 18.27
N GLY A 319 -6.03 -2.08 17.99
CA GLY A 319 -7.11 -2.46 17.09
C GLY A 319 -8.43 -2.63 17.83
N PRO A 320 -9.34 -3.46 17.29
CA PRO A 320 -10.55 -3.85 17.99
C PRO A 320 -10.26 -4.62 19.27
N ASP A 321 -11.06 -4.32 20.29
CA ASP A 321 -11.24 -5.10 21.52
C ASP A 321 -11.72 -6.53 21.19
N ASP A 322 -11.34 -7.50 21.99
CA ASP A 322 -11.72 -8.91 21.79
C ASP A 322 -13.19 -9.20 22.19
N GLY A 323 -13.87 -8.21 22.80
CA GLY A 323 -15.26 -8.24 23.20
C GLY A 323 -15.48 -8.22 24.72
N ASP A 324 -14.41 -8.29 25.53
CA ASP A 324 -14.51 -8.27 26.99
C ASP A 324 -14.54 -6.85 27.61
N GLY A 325 -14.17 -5.83 26.81
CA GLY A 325 -14.14 -4.42 27.20
C GLY A 325 -12.96 -4.01 28.08
N LEU A 326 -11.95 -4.86 28.24
CA LEU A 326 -10.73 -4.64 29.02
C LEU A 326 -9.53 -4.60 28.09
N PHE A 327 -8.53 -3.79 28.46
CA PHE A 327 -7.25 -3.83 27.78
C PHE A 327 -6.36 -4.91 28.38
N ASP A 328 -6.10 -5.95 27.59
CA ASP A 328 -5.34 -7.12 28.00
C ASP A 328 -4.42 -7.66 26.88
N ALA A 329 -3.98 -8.91 27.00
CA ALA A 329 -3.03 -9.50 26.07
C ALA A 329 -3.68 -10.08 24.80
N ASP A 330 -5.00 -10.21 24.77
CA ASP A 330 -5.76 -10.78 23.68
C ASP A 330 -6.33 -9.72 22.73
N ASP A 331 -6.32 -8.44 23.15
CA ASP A 331 -6.52 -7.28 22.29
C ASP A 331 -5.65 -7.32 21.03
N LEU A 332 -6.23 -6.89 19.92
CA LEU A 332 -5.53 -6.85 18.64
C LEU A 332 -4.66 -5.59 18.50
N LEU A 333 -3.51 -5.76 17.88
CA LEU A 333 -2.54 -4.70 17.60
C LEU A 333 -2.22 -4.71 16.10
N TYR A 334 -2.45 -3.57 15.44
CA TYR A 334 -1.87 -3.32 14.12
C TYR A 334 -0.40 -2.96 14.30
N HIS A 335 0.53 -3.75 13.79
CA HIS A 335 1.95 -3.40 13.80
C HIS A 335 2.67 -3.92 12.57
N MET A 336 3.85 -3.39 12.30
CA MET A 336 4.70 -3.97 11.27
C MET A 336 5.36 -5.24 11.81
N GLY A 337 4.98 -6.39 11.27
CA GLY A 337 5.73 -7.64 11.39
C GLY A 337 6.99 -7.57 10.54
N LEU A 338 7.99 -8.41 10.83
CA LEU A 338 9.26 -8.37 10.10
C LEU A 338 9.12 -8.93 8.67
N LEU A 339 8.30 -9.96 8.45
CA LEU A 339 8.27 -10.69 7.18
C LEU A 339 6.93 -10.54 6.43
N GLU A 340 5.89 -10.09 7.11
CA GLU A 340 4.51 -10.08 6.63
C GLU A 340 4.02 -8.66 6.29
N GLY A 341 4.81 -7.63 6.60
CA GLY A 341 4.37 -6.24 6.47
C GLY A 341 3.48 -5.84 7.64
N LEU A 342 2.45 -5.02 7.37
CA LEU A 342 1.47 -4.68 8.40
C LEU A 342 0.67 -5.94 8.76
N ALA A 343 0.62 -6.28 10.04
CA ALA A 343 -0.12 -7.40 10.59
C ALA A 343 -1.16 -6.90 11.60
N LEU A 344 -2.15 -7.76 11.90
CA LEU A 344 -3.10 -7.57 12.98
C LEU A 344 -3.05 -8.81 13.86
N GLU A 345 -2.41 -8.68 15.01
CA GLU A 345 -2.11 -9.81 15.90
C GLU A 345 -2.48 -9.46 17.35
N PRO A 346 -2.81 -10.45 18.19
CA PRO A 346 -2.99 -10.23 19.62
C PRO A 346 -1.74 -9.60 20.25
N LEU A 347 -1.90 -8.73 21.23
CA LEU A 347 -0.81 -8.06 21.93
C LEU A 347 0.19 -9.06 22.55
N ARG A 348 -0.28 -10.24 23.00
CA ARG A 348 0.58 -11.34 23.48
C ARG A 348 1.61 -11.84 22.47
N ALA A 349 1.38 -11.65 21.17
CA ALA A 349 2.35 -12.00 20.13
C ALA A 349 3.65 -11.20 20.26
N GLN A 350 3.61 -10.05 20.94
CA GLN A 350 4.79 -9.24 21.22
C GLN A 350 5.66 -9.81 22.36
N GLY A 351 5.18 -10.82 23.10
CA GLY A 351 5.92 -11.47 24.18
C GLY A 351 6.12 -10.58 25.41
N HIS A 352 7.29 -10.66 26.03
CA HIS A 352 7.61 -9.90 27.25
C HIS A 352 8.10 -8.49 26.92
N VAL A 353 7.22 -7.51 27.08
CA VAL A 353 7.48 -6.12 26.68
C VAL A 353 7.12 -5.14 27.78
N ARG A 354 7.85 -4.03 27.85
CA ARG A 354 7.32 -2.80 28.44
C ARG A 354 6.52 -2.07 27.37
N LEU A 355 5.41 -1.47 27.79
CA LEU A 355 4.55 -0.74 26.88
C LEU A 355 4.05 0.57 27.48
N ARG A 356 3.72 1.51 26.61
CA ARG A 356 2.96 2.73 26.94
C ARG A 356 1.94 2.98 25.84
N VAL A 357 0.74 3.38 26.25
CA VAL A 357 -0.32 3.76 25.32
C VAL A 357 -0.32 5.27 25.18
N LEU A 358 -0.27 5.74 23.94
CA LEU A 358 -0.29 7.15 23.56
C LEU A 358 -1.54 7.43 22.74
N ARG A 359 -2.15 8.59 22.97
CA ARG A 359 -3.30 9.06 22.20
C ARG A 359 -2.89 10.19 21.27
N LEU A 360 -3.27 10.09 20.00
CA LEU A 360 -3.07 11.16 19.03
C LEU A 360 -3.71 12.45 19.54
N ARG A 361 -2.98 13.56 19.45
CA ARG A 361 -3.49 14.87 19.82
C ARG A 361 -4.60 15.28 18.85
N PRO A 362 -5.64 16.02 19.28
CA PRO A 362 -6.80 16.34 18.45
C PRO A 362 -6.47 16.95 17.08
N ARG A 363 -5.44 17.80 17.00
CA ARG A 363 -5.00 18.43 15.73
C ARG A 363 -4.49 17.45 14.67
N TYR A 364 -4.20 16.21 15.05
CA TYR A 364 -3.70 15.15 14.18
C TYR A 364 -4.71 14.04 13.94
N LEU A 365 -5.93 14.17 14.46
CA LEU A 365 -7.00 13.25 14.10
C LEU A 365 -7.50 13.60 12.68
N PRO A 366 -7.73 12.62 11.81
CA PRO A 366 -8.38 12.85 10.53
C PRO A 366 -9.75 13.53 10.70
N HIS A 367 -10.18 14.27 9.68
CA HIS A 367 -11.49 14.91 9.70
C HIS A 367 -12.60 13.87 9.82
N GLY A 368 -13.43 13.99 10.86
CA GLY A 368 -14.55 13.08 11.13
C GLY A 368 -14.25 11.94 12.11
N SER A 369 -13.08 11.91 12.75
CA SER A 369 -12.70 10.89 13.74
C SER A 369 -13.06 11.25 15.20
N ALA A 370 -14.14 12.00 15.43
CA ALA A 370 -14.56 12.47 16.76
C ALA A 370 -15.53 11.50 17.44
#